data_AF-A0A522LZV2-F1
#
_entry.id   AF-A0A522LZV2-F1
#
_cell.length_a   1.000
_cell.length_b   1.000
_cell.length_c   1.000
_cell.angle_alpha   90.00
_cell.angle_beta   90.00
_cell.angle_gamma   90.00
#
_symmetry.space_group_name_H-M   'P 1'
#
loop_
_entity.id
_entity.type
_entity.pdbx_description
1 polymer ?
#
loop_
_entity_poly.entity_id
_entity_poly.type
_entity_poly.pdbx_seq_one_letter_code
_entity_poly.pdbx_strand_id
1 'polypeptide(L)'
;MASLKASVFDENWLNRARGSTDQISWVNDVMETLDTTGGVYLASLRLWFNGYPLSAKKKQSLVAHIESFNNQNHLGAVNELAWWTFLQRQQFSAKPIATTKNTSTPDFQVVSPSEFFIEVSTLNISEQEQKSFHAGDSIELNHTETVRRVLRKFTAEKLKQLSYAADRKKPVVLVLFDYTTWSAFGTQFYRFLAGFLLGKQLGFQSLPVELSALVYVERKVFPNGHIAISRRRSATYYNPFAKYPLPIGTFTSLDQFWCQMVKTESVSSDDWVWL
;
A
#
# COMPACT_ATOMS: atom_id res chain seq x y z
N MET A 1 -18.65 2.67 33.84
CA MET A 1 -18.75 1.55 32.87
C MET A 1 -17.39 1.37 32.24
N ALA A 2 -16.72 0.24 32.46
CA ALA A 2 -15.44 -0.06 31.84
C ALA A 2 -15.66 -0.28 30.33
N SER A 3 -15.07 0.59 29.50
CA SER A 3 -14.98 0.39 28.06
C SER A 3 -14.27 -0.93 27.81
N LEU A 4 -14.99 -1.95 27.30
CA LEU A 4 -14.39 -3.16 26.76
C LEU A 4 -13.29 -2.77 25.76
N LYS A 5 -12.04 -2.93 26.17
CA LYS A 5 -10.89 -2.66 25.33
C LYS A 5 -10.88 -3.76 24.29
N ALA A 6 -11.26 -3.44 23.05
CA ALA A 6 -11.16 -4.38 21.95
C ALA A 6 -9.73 -4.95 21.94
N SER A 7 -9.60 -6.28 21.94
CA SER A 7 -8.35 -7.01 21.84
C SER A 7 -8.34 -7.81 20.55
N VAL A 8 -7.16 -7.99 19.96
CA VAL A 8 -6.94 -8.87 18.80
C VAL A 8 -6.17 -10.12 19.22
N PHE A 9 -6.50 -11.23 18.57
CA PHE A 9 -5.94 -12.57 18.75
C PHE A 9 -6.11 -13.06 20.18
N ASP A 10 -7.35 -13.03 20.69
CA ASP A 10 -7.68 -13.60 21.99
C ASP A 10 -7.67 -15.14 21.95
N GLU A 11 -7.89 -15.79 23.09
CA GLU A 11 -7.97 -17.26 23.18
C GLU A 11 -9.06 -17.85 22.28
N ASN A 12 -10.17 -17.13 22.07
CA ASN A 12 -11.23 -17.60 21.17
C ASN A 12 -10.74 -17.63 19.72
N TRP A 13 -10.00 -16.60 19.28
CA TRP A 13 -9.37 -16.60 17.98
C TRP A 13 -8.33 -17.71 17.85
N LEU A 14 -7.45 -17.90 18.85
CA LEU A 14 -6.44 -18.96 18.85
C LEU A 14 -7.06 -20.35 18.75
N ASN A 15 -8.17 -20.61 19.46
CA ASN A 15 -8.87 -21.89 19.37
C ASN A 15 -9.47 -22.13 17.99
N ARG A 16 -10.02 -21.10 17.34
CA ARG A 16 -10.47 -21.20 15.95
C ARG A 16 -9.30 -21.40 14.98
N ALA A 17 -8.17 -20.75 15.23
CA ALA A 17 -6.97 -20.84 14.40
C ALA A 17 -6.35 -22.25 14.45
N ARG A 18 -6.25 -22.85 15.64
CA ARG A 18 -5.78 -24.24 15.83
C ARG A 18 -6.68 -25.28 15.13
N GLY A 19 -7.98 -25.00 15.04
CA GLY A 19 -8.95 -25.86 14.36
C GLY A 19 -9.08 -25.60 12.87
N SER A 20 -8.31 -24.66 12.30
CA SER A 20 -8.40 -24.35 10.87
C SER A 20 -7.78 -25.46 10.03
N THR A 21 -8.47 -25.84 8.97
CA THR A 21 -7.97 -26.81 7.98
C THR A 21 -7.69 -26.16 6.63
N ASP A 22 -7.87 -24.84 6.50
CA ASP A 22 -7.64 -24.12 5.25
C ASP A 22 -6.14 -23.90 5.03
N GLN A 23 -5.50 -24.83 4.32
CA GLN A 23 -4.06 -24.83 4.02
C GLN A 23 -3.55 -23.54 3.35
N ILE A 24 -4.43 -22.72 2.77
CA ILE A 24 -4.05 -21.53 2.00
C ILE A 24 -4.11 -20.26 2.87
N SER A 25 -4.64 -20.35 4.10
CA SER A 25 -4.73 -19.22 5.00
C SER A 25 -3.39 -18.87 5.65
N TRP A 26 -3.08 -17.57 5.73
CA TRP A 26 -1.96 -17.03 6.51
C TRP A 26 -1.92 -17.53 7.96
N VAL A 27 -3.08 -17.94 8.47
CA VAL A 27 -3.25 -18.46 9.82
C VAL A 27 -2.36 -19.68 10.03
N ASN A 28 -2.22 -20.58 9.05
CA ASN A 28 -1.42 -21.79 9.25
C ASN A 28 0.06 -21.47 9.40
N ASP A 29 0.62 -20.62 8.54
CA ASP A 29 2.03 -20.19 8.64
C ASP A 29 2.35 -19.62 10.04
N VAL A 30 1.40 -18.86 10.59
CA VAL A 30 1.51 -18.28 11.92
C VAL A 30 1.34 -19.32 13.02
N MET A 31 0.41 -20.26 12.87
CA MET A 31 0.16 -21.30 13.87
C MET A 31 1.28 -22.34 13.91
N GLU A 32 1.87 -22.70 12.77
CA GLU A 32 3.04 -23.60 12.68
C GLU A 32 4.25 -23.03 13.42
N THR A 33 4.39 -21.71 13.44
CA THR A 33 5.51 -21.00 14.07
C THR A 33 5.08 -20.15 15.26
N LEU A 34 3.98 -20.52 15.93
CA LEU A 34 3.36 -19.69 16.97
C LEU A 34 4.31 -19.38 18.12
N ASP A 35 5.12 -20.36 18.55
CA ASP A 35 6.07 -20.18 19.65
C ASP A 35 7.32 -19.34 19.25
N THR A 36 7.44 -18.97 17.97
CA THR A 36 8.58 -18.21 17.43
C THR A 36 8.11 -17.04 16.53
N THR A 37 8.28 -17.16 15.22
CA THR A 37 8.04 -16.12 14.20
C THR A 37 6.58 -15.68 14.19
N GLY A 38 5.65 -16.64 14.22
CA GLY A 38 4.21 -16.39 14.24
C GLY A 38 3.77 -15.61 15.48
N GLY A 39 4.29 -15.96 16.66
CA GLY A 39 4.02 -15.23 17.91
C GLY A 39 4.48 -13.78 17.86
N VAL A 40 5.68 -13.52 17.34
CA VAL A 40 6.21 -12.15 17.17
C VAL A 40 5.39 -11.35 16.14
N TYR A 41 4.92 -11.99 15.06
CA TYR A 41 4.03 -11.37 14.08
C TYR A 41 2.72 -10.91 14.74
N LEU A 42 2.04 -11.80 15.46
CA LEU A 42 0.78 -11.48 16.17
C LEU A 42 0.98 -10.38 17.23
N ALA A 43 2.09 -10.42 17.97
CA ALA A 43 2.44 -9.39 18.95
C ALA A 43 2.64 -8.02 18.29
N SER A 44 3.30 -7.98 17.14
CA SER A 44 3.49 -6.74 16.36
C SER A 44 2.18 -6.14 15.90
N LEU A 45 1.27 -6.97 15.37
CA LEU A 45 -0.06 -6.53 14.96
C LEU A 45 -0.90 -6.01 16.13
N ARG A 46 -0.83 -6.69 17.29
CA ARG A 46 -1.50 -6.24 18.51
C ARG A 46 -1.00 -4.88 18.97
N LEU A 47 0.32 -4.65 18.92
CA LEU A 47 0.91 -3.35 19.22
C LEU A 47 0.39 -2.25 18.30
N TRP A 48 0.38 -2.49 16.97
CA TRP A 48 -0.10 -1.52 15.99
C TRP A 48 -1.59 -1.21 16.16
N PHE A 49 -2.42 -2.24 16.35
CA PHE A 49 -3.85 -2.10 16.60
C PHE A 49 -4.15 -1.28 17.86
N ASN A 50 -3.38 -1.49 18.93
CA ASN A 50 -3.53 -0.73 20.17
C ASN A 50 -3.23 0.75 19.96
N GLY A 51 -2.19 1.08 19.18
CA GLY A 51 -1.81 2.45 18.82
C GLY A 51 -2.68 3.12 17.75
N TYR A 52 -3.61 2.38 17.12
CA TYR A 52 -4.45 2.92 16.05
C TYR A 52 -5.61 3.77 16.61
N PRO A 53 -5.77 5.05 16.18
CA PRO A 53 -6.66 6.01 16.82
C PRO A 53 -8.10 5.91 16.28
N LEU A 54 -8.74 4.76 16.52
CA LEU A 54 -10.16 4.54 16.22
C LEU A 54 -11.04 4.58 17.47
N SER A 55 -12.31 4.94 17.27
CA SER A 55 -13.35 4.76 18.30
C SER A 55 -13.59 3.28 18.58
N ALA A 56 -14.07 2.95 19.78
CA ALA A 56 -14.30 1.56 20.20
C ALA A 56 -15.16 0.75 19.22
N LYS A 57 -16.23 1.35 18.68
CA LYS A 57 -17.10 0.72 17.68
C LYS A 57 -16.37 0.39 16.38
N LYS A 58 -15.49 1.28 15.91
CA LYS A 58 -14.71 1.05 14.68
C LYS A 58 -13.57 0.07 14.91
N LYS A 59 -12.99 0.03 16.11
CA LYS A 59 -11.99 -0.97 16.49
C LYS A 59 -12.54 -2.39 16.36
N GLN A 60 -13.81 -2.64 16.67
CA GLN A 60 -14.42 -3.97 16.48
C GLN A 60 -14.45 -4.41 15.01
N SER A 61 -14.78 -3.51 14.09
CA SER A 61 -14.72 -3.82 12.66
C SER A 61 -13.30 -4.14 12.20
N LEU A 62 -12.31 -3.40 12.71
CA LEU A 62 -10.91 -3.64 12.41
C LEU A 62 -10.42 -4.97 13.00
N VAL A 63 -10.87 -5.36 14.20
CA VAL A 63 -10.60 -6.70 14.78
C VAL A 63 -11.04 -7.78 13.79
N ALA A 64 -12.27 -7.70 13.29
CA ALA A 64 -12.81 -8.71 12.37
C ALA A 64 -11.98 -8.85 11.08
N HIS A 65 -11.43 -7.75 10.55
CA HIS A 65 -10.56 -7.81 9.37
C HIS A 65 -9.16 -8.32 9.70
N ILE A 66 -8.54 -7.86 10.79
CA ILE A 66 -7.23 -8.33 11.25
C ILE A 66 -7.25 -9.82 11.57
N GLU A 67 -8.34 -10.32 12.16
CA GLU A 67 -8.50 -11.71 12.56
C GLU A 67 -9.09 -12.60 11.46
N SER A 68 -9.37 -12.03 10.28
CA SER A 68 -9.98 -12.74 9.17
C SER A 68 -9.09 -13.86 8.65
N PHE A 69 -9.66 -15.04 8.47
CA PHE A 69 -8.99 -16.19 7.85
C PHE A 69 -8.86 -16.02 6.33
N ASN A 70 -9.67 -15.13 5.74
CA ASN A 70 -9.50 -14.69 4.37
C ASN A 70 -8.27 -13.76 4.26
N ASN A 71 -7.30 -14.16 3.42
CA ASN A 71 -6.04 -13.46 3.22
C ASN A 71 -6.23 -12.01 2.76
N GLN A 72 -7.15 -11.73 1.84
CA GLN A 72 -7.32 -10.38 1.30
C GLN A 72 -7.79 -9.40 2.37
N ASN A 73 -8.76 -9.81 3.19
CA ASN A 73 -9.26 -9.00 4.30
C ASN A 73 -8.18 -8.76 5.36
N HIS A 74 -7.43 -9.81 5.73
CA HIS A 74 -6.32 -9.70 6.67
C HIS A 74 -5.24 -8.76 6.15
N LEU A 75 -4.77 -8.98 4.92
CA LEU A 75 -3.72 -8.17 4.30
C LEU A 75 -4.11 -6.71 4.16
N GLY A 76 -5.36 -6.42 3.78
CA GLY A 76 -5.87 -5.04 3.72
C GLY A 76 -5.74 -4.33 5.06
N ALA A 77 -6.27 -4.93 6.13
CA ALA A 77 -6.21 -4.35 7.47
C ALA A 77 -4.77 -4.22 8.00
N VAL A 78 -3.91 -5.22 7.75
CA VAL A 78 -2.50 -5.15 8.17
C VAL A 78 -1.74 -4.08 7.38
N ASN A 79 -2.04 -3.87 6.10
CA ASN A 79 -1.41 -2.82 5.29
C ASN A 79 -1.79 -1.41 5.80
N GLU A 80 -3.05 -1.18 6.12
CA GLU A 80 -3.48 0.07 6.77
C GLU A 80 -2.74 0.31 8.09
N LEU A 81 -2.65 -0.70 8.95
CA LEU A 81 -1.90 -0.62 10.21
C LEU A 81 -0.39 -0.40 10.02
N ALA A 82 0.20 -1.09 9.04
CA ALA A 82 1.62 -0.95 8.73
C ALA A 82 1.92 0.47 8.23
N TRP A 83 1.07 1.01 7.35
CA TRP A 83 1.22 2.36 6.84
C TRP A 83 1.01 3.41 7.92
N TRP A 84 0.00 3.23 8.78
CA TRP A 84 -0.18 4.07 9.96
C TRP A 84 1.08 4.12 10.83
N THR A 85 1.64 2.94 11.14
CA THR A 85 2.86 2.83 11.95
C THR A 85 4.04 3.52 11.27
N PHE A 86 4.13 3.43 9.94
CA PHE A 86 5.12 4.16 9.17
C PHE A 86 4.94 5.68 9.29
N LEU A 87 3.71 6.20 9.12
CA LEU A 87 3.41 7.62 9.28
C LEU A 87 3.81 8.14 10.68
N GLN A 88 3.48 7.40 11.74
CA GLN A 88 3.85 7.77 13.10
C GLN A 88 5.37 7.81 13.30
N ARG A 89 6.11 6.83 12.75
CA ARG A 89 7.58 6.81 12.80
C ARG A 89 8.21 7.96 12.02
N GLN A 90 7.57 8.41 10.94
CA GLN A 90 7.98 9.56 10.15
C GLN A 90 7.47 10.90 10.73
N GLN A 91 6.85 10.89 11.91
CA GLN A 91 6.31 12.08 12.60
C GLN A 91 5.21 12.81 11.81
N PHE A 92 4.48 12.09 10.95
CA PHE A 92 3.31 12.63 10.27
C PHE A 92 2.15 12.77 11.24
N SER A 93 1.51 13.93 11.25
CA SER A 93 0.22 14.09 11.93
C SER A 93 -0.89 13.62 11.01
N ALA A 94 -1.28 12.35 11.14
CA ALA A 94 -2.33 11.74 10.34
C ALA A 94 -3.53 11.31 11.20
N LYS A 95 -4.70 11.19 10.58
CA LYS A 95 -5.91 10.64 11.21
C LYS A 95 -6.62 9.71 10.24
N PRO A 96 -7.13 8.55 10.71
CA PRO A 96 -7.95 7.68 9.89
C PRO A 96 -9.28 8.37 9.56
N ILE A 97 -9.74 8.21 8.34
CA ILE A 97 -11.03 8.75 7.91
C ILE A 97 -12.13 7.74 8.18
N ALA A 98 -13.26 8.25 8.63
CA ALA A 98 -14.44 7.43 8.84
C ALA A 98 -15.00 6.94 7.50
N THR A 99 -15.01 5.63 7.27
CA THR A 99 -15.86 5.07 6.22
C THR A 99 -17.32 5.37 6.55
N THR A 100 -18.05 5.94 5.59
CA THR A 100 -19.49 6.17 5.70
C THR A 100 -20.19 5.34 4.63
N LYS A 101 -21.42 4.88 4.90
CA LYS A 101 -22.14 3.95 4.00
C LYS A 101 -22.29 4.47 2.56
N ASN A 102 -22.27 5.78 2.36
CA ASN A 102 -22.60 6.43 1.10
C ASN A 102 -21.42 7.15 0.45
N THR A 103 -20.21 7.07 1.02
CA THR A 103 -19.05 7.79 0.48
C THR A 103 -17.81 6.92 0.55
N SER A 104 -17.23 6.65 -0.61
CA SER A 104 -15.88 6.09 -0.72
C SER A 104 -14.88 7.17 -0.33
N THR A 105 -14.28 7.02 0.84
CA THR A 105 -13.27 7.94 1.37
C THR A 105 -11.89 7.30 1.30
N PRO A 106 -10.81 8.10 1.17
CA PRO A 106 -9.46 7.64 1.45
C PRO A 106 -9.34 7.09 2.88
N ASP A 107 -8.31 6.30 3.15
CA ASP A 107 -8.05 5.74 4.49
C ASP A 107 -7.56 6.78 5.50
N PHE A 108 -6.71 7.71 5.07
CA PHE A 108 -6.11 8.71 5.96
C PHE A 108 -6.20 10.14 5.43
N GLN A 109 -6.32 11.07 6.37
CA GLN A 109 -5.97 12.48 6.16
C GLN A 109 -4.67 12.77 6.89
N VAL A 110 -3.68 13.27 6.16
CA VAL A 110 -2.47 13.86 6.74
C VAL A 110 -2.68 15.36 6.88
N VAL A 111 -2.29 15.90 8.03
CA VAL A 111 -2.37 17.33 8.38
C VAL A 111 -0.99 18.00 8.37
N SER A 112 0.07 17.23 8.69
CA SER A 112 1.46 17.69 8.71
C SER A 112 2.37 16.57 8.18
N PRO A 113 3.40 16.85 7.35
CA PRO A 113 3.99 18.17 7.05
C PRO A 113 3.23 19.03 6.04
N SER A 114 2.30 18.42 5.30
CA SER A 114 1.38 19.11 4.39
C SER A 114 0.03 18.40 4.42
N GLU A 115 -1.03 19.08 4.02
CA GLU A 115 -2.37 18.49 4.04
C GLU A 115 -2.64 17.70 2.76
N PHE A 116 -2.86 16.39 2.89
CA PHE A 116 -3.19 15.50 1.77
C PHE A 116 -3.92 14.24 2.25
N PHE A 117 -4.45 13.48 1.30
CA PHE A 117 -5.14 12.23 1.55
C PHE A 117 -4.31 11.01 1.15
N ILE A 118 -4.51 9.89 1.84
CA ILE A 118 -3.87 8.62 1.51
C ILE A 118 -4.92 7.55 1.37
N GLU A 119 -4.88 6.84 0.25
CA GLU A 119 -5.54 5.56 0.05
C GLU A 119 -4.49 4.45 0.09
N VAL A 120 -4.72 3.41 0.88
CA VAL A 120 -3.89 2.21 0.94
C VAL A 120 -4.54 1.12 0.09
N SER A 121 -3.71 0.41 -0.66
CA SER A 121 -4.14 -0.69 -1.50
C SER A 121 -3.10 -1.79 -1.53
N THR A 122 -3.56 -2.98 -1.89
CA THR A 122 -2.72 -4.17 -2.06
C THR A 122 -2.64 -4.51 -3.54
N LEU A 123 -1.42 -4.77 -4.01
CA LEU A 123 -1.17 -5.46 -5.27
C LEU A 123 -0.98 -6.94 -4.94
N ASN A 124 -2.06 -7.72 -5.07
CA ASN A 124 -2.05 -9.16 -4.78
C ASN A 124 -1.18 -9.91 -5.81
N ILE A 125 -1.04 -11.22 -5.68
CA ILE A 125 -0.67 -12.07 -6.84
C ILE A 125 -1.86 -12.16 -7.82
N SER A 126 -1.59 -12.40 -9.10
CA SER A 126 -2.65 -12.73 -10.07
C SER A 126 -3.17 -14.16 -9.83
N GLU A 127 -4.39 -14.45 -10.29
CA GLU A 127 -4.95 -15.81 -10.18
C GLU A 127 -4.11 -16.86 -10.91
N GLN A 128 -3.49 -16.46 -12.03
CA GLN A 128 -2.61 -17.33 -12.80
C GLN A 128 -1.33 -17.64 -12.00
N GLU A 129 -0.68 -16.62 -11.43
CA GLU A 129 0.49 -16.80 -10.57
C GLU A 129 0.13 -17.68 -9.36
N GLN A 130 -1.03 -17.44 -8.74
CA GLN A 130 -1.51 -18.24 -7.62
C GLN A 130 -1.65 -19.73 -7.99
N LYS A 131 -2.25 -20.04 -9.14
CA LYS A 131 -2.37 -21.42 -9.63
C LYS A 131 -1.01 -22.08 -9.87
N SER A 132 -0.08 -21.37 -10.50
CA SER A 132 1.27 -21.87 -10.75
C SER A 132 2.05 -22.10 -9.45
N PHE A 133 1.88 -21.24 -8.44
CA PHE A 133 2.49 -21.46 -7.12
C PHE A 133 1.96 -22.73 -6.47
N HIS A 134 0.65 -22.96 -6.54
CA HIS A 134 0.05 -24.20 -6.02
C HIS A 134 0.54 -25.46 -6.77
N ALA A 135 0.96 -25.33 -8.03
CA ALA A 135 1.53 -26.42 -8.81
C ALA A 135 3.04 -26.64 -8.53
N GLY A 136 3.69 -25.74 -7.79
CA GLY A 136 5.13 -25.80 -7.54
C GLY A 136 6.00 -25.35 -8.73
N ASP A 137 5.39 -24.67 -9.71
CA ASP A 137 6.10 -24.22 -10.92
C ASP A 137 7.00 -23.02 -10.63
N SER A 138 8.12 -22.93 -11.36
CA SER A 138 8.90 -21.69 -11.42
C SER A 138 8.12 -20.62 -12.19
N ILE A 139 7.82 -19.50 -11.54
CA ILE A 139 7.08 -18.39 -12.15
C ILE A 139 8.06 -17.28 -12.53
N GLU A 140 8.11 -16.95 -13.81
CA GLU A 140 8.70 -15.69 -14.26
C GLU A 140 7.76 -14.54 -13.94
N LEU A 141 8.24 -13.57 -13.16
CA LEU A 141 7.45 -12.40 -12.80
C LEU A 141 7.22 -11.52 -14.04
N ASN A 142 5.95 -11.41 -14.46
CA ASN A 142 5.57 -10.57 -15.58
C ASN A 142 5.37 -9.12 -15.10
N HIS A 143 6.42 -8.31 -15.20
CA HIS A 143 6.35 -6.90 -14.83
C HIS A 143 5.30 -6.11 -15.63
N THR A 144 5.02 -6.49 -16.88
CA THR A 144 3.99 -5.83 -17.71
C THR A 144 2.59 -6.08 -17.15
N GLU A 145 2.29 -7.32 -16.76
CA GLU A 145 1.02 -7.64 -16.10
C GLU A 145 0.92 -6.97 -14.73
N THR A 146 2.02 -6.94 -13.98
CA THR A 146 2.11 -6.23 -12.70
C THR A 146 1.79 -4.74 -12.88
N VAL A 147 2.34 -4.08 -13.91
CA VAL A 147 2.00 -2.70 -14.28
C VAL A 147 0.53 -2.57 -14.67
N ARG A 148 -0.04 -3.47 -15.49
CA ARG A 148 -1.47 -3.42 -15.85
C ARG A 148 -2.36 -3.45 -14.60
N ARG A 149 -2.02 -4.29 -13.63
CA ARG A 149 -2.75 -4.43 -12.36
C ARG A 149 -2.59 -3.20 -11.48
N VAL A 150 -1.40 -2.61 -11.44
CA VAL A 150 -1.13 -1.29 -10.85
C VAL A 150 -2.06 -0.25 -11.49
N LEU A 151 -2.10 -0.14 -12.83
CA LEU A 151 -2.97 0.79 -13.56
C LEU A 151 -4.45 0.62 -13.22
N ARG A 152 -4.96 -0.62 -13.15
CA ARG A 152 -6.35 -0.93 -12.81
C ARG A 152 -6.76 -0.40 -11.43
N LYS A 153 -5.82 -0.35 -10.47
CA LYS A 153 -6.09 0.24 -9.16
C LYS A 153 -6.52 1.71 -9.28
N PHE A 154 -5.87 2.47 -10.16
CA PHE A 154 -6.15 3.90 -10.32
C PHE A 154 -7.38 4.18 -11.17
N THR A 155 -7.59 3.41 -12.25
CA THR A 155 -8.61 3.73 -13.25
C THR A 155 -9.98 3.13 -12.94
N ALA A 156 -10.04 2.05 -12.17
CA ALA A 156 -11.30 1.35 -11.89
C ALA A 156 -11.60 1.22 -10.39
N GLU A 157 -10.61 0.79 -9.58
CA GLU A 157 -10.90 0.36 -8.21
C GLU A 157 -10.94 1.51 -7.19
N LYS A 158 -10.03 2.47 -7.30
CA LYS A 158 -9.84 3.54 -6.30
C LYS A 158 -10.26 4.93 -6.77
N LEU A 159 -10.83 5.04 -7.97
CA LEU A 159 -11.16 6.33 -8.59
C LEU A 159 -12.03 7.20 -7.68
N LYS A 160 -13.03 6.62 -7.00
CA LYS A 160 -13.92 7.38 -6.11
C LYS A 160 -13.19 7.98 -4.90
N GLN A 161 -12.25 7.25 -4.31
CA GLN A 161 -11.40 7.74 -3.22
C GLN A 161 -10.45 8.84 -3.71
N LEU A 162 -9.93 8.73 -4.94
CA LEU A 162 -9.11 9.78 -5.54
C LEU A 162 -9.95 11.06 -5.77
N SER A 163 -11.16 10.93 -6.31
CA SER A 163 -12.08 12.05 -6.52
C SER A 163 -12.45 12.77 -5.22
N TYR A 164 -12.63 12.04 -4.10
CA TYR A 164 -12.94 12.63 -2.80
C TYR A 164 -11.95 13.72 -2.38
N ALA A 165 -10.66 13.52 -2.66
CA ALA A 165 -9.60 14.48 -2.35
C ALA A 165 -9.61 15.66 -3.31
N ALA A 166 -9.89 15.41 -4.60
CA ALA A 166 -9.99 16.44 -5.62
C ALA A 166 -11.16 17.40 -5.37
N ASP A 167 -12.30 16.89 -4.89
CA ASP A 167 -13.45 17.68 -4.45
C ASP A 167 -13.09 18.64 -3.30
N ARG A 168 -12.11 18.25 -2.48
CA ARG A 168 -11.57 19.05 -1.36
C ARG A 168 -10.37 19.90 -1.74
N LYS A 169 -9.97 19.88 -3.01
CA LYS A 169 -8.81 20.61 -3.53
C LYS A 169 -7.50 20.26 -2.82
N LYS A 170 -7.31 18.98 -2.49
CA LYS A 170 -6.12 18.48 -1.81
C LYS A 170 -5.43 17.39 -2.62
N PRO A 171 -4.10 17.21 -2.44
CA PRO A 171 -3.38 16.08 -3.02
C PRO A 171 -3.91 14.75 -2.49
N VAL A 172 -3.79 13.69 -3.29
CA VAL A 172 -4.04 12.31 -2.87
C VAL A 172 -2.94 11.38 -3.32
N VAL A 173 -2.57 10.49 -2.41
CA VAL A 173 -1.52 9.49 -2.58
C VAL A 173 -2.15 8.11 -2.56
N LEU A 174 -1.85 7.29 -3.56
CA LEU A 174 -2.10 5.85 -3.46
C LEU A 174 -0.85 5.16 -2.93
N VAL A 175 -0.97 4.46 -1.81
CA VAL A 175 0.07 3.61 -1.26
C VAL A 175 -0.24 2.18 -1.66
N LEU A 176 0.64 1.57 -2.44
CA LEU A 176 0.48 0.25 -2.99
C LEU A 176 1.48 -0.71 -2.37
N PHE A 177 0.99 -1.60 -1.50
CA PHE A 177 1.79 -2.70 -0.96
C PHE A 177 1.85 -3.83 -1.96
N ASP A 178 3.07 -4.20 -2.36
CA ASP A 178 3.30 -5.25 -3.33
C ASP A 178 3.51 -6.61 -2.66
N TYR A 179 2.65 -7.56 -3.04
CA TYR A 179 2.71 -8.98 -2.64
C TYR A 179 2.99 -9.90 -3.83
N THR A 180 3.24 -9.37 -5.02
CA THR A 180 3.74 -10.15 -6.16
C THR A 180 5.16 -10.65 -5.94
N THR A 181 5.93 -9.94 -5.10
CA THR A 181 7.31 -10.25 -4.76
C THR A 181 7.42 -11.23 -3.58
N TRP A 182 6.88 -12.44 -3.75
CA TRP A 182 7.12 -13.52 -2.78
C TRP A 182 8.45 -14.24 -3.01
N SER A 183 9.09 -14.05 -4.18
CA SER A 183 10.45 -14.54 -4.41
C SER A 183 11.45 -13.67 -3.65
N ALA A 184 12.34 -14.30 -2.88
CA ALA A 184 13.48 -13.62 -2.25
C ALA A 184 14.48 -13.02 -3.26
N PHE A 185 14.20 -13.14 -4.57
CA PHE A 185 14.92 -12.46 -5.63
C PHE A 185 14.46 -11.00 -5.69
N GLY A 186 15.39 -10.10 -5.40
CA GLY A 186 15.14 -8.66 -5.45
C GLY A 186 14.75 -8.22 -6.86
N THR A 187 13.46 -8.14 -7.14
CA THR A 187 12.98 -7.53 -8.37
C THR A 187 13.30 -6.04 -8.32
N GLN A 188 13.90 -5.52 -9.39
CA GLN A 188 14.04 -4.07 -9.55
C GLN A 188 12.71 -3.46 -10.05
N PHE A 189 11.56 -4.03 -9.66
CA PHE A 189 10.26 -3.64 -10.16
C PHE A 189 9.96 -2.16 -9.89
N TYR A 190 10.36 -1.63 -8.73
CA TYR A 190 10.25 -0.20 -8.45
C TYR A 190 10.99 0.68 -9.49
N ARG A 191 12.13 0.23 -10.05
CA ARG A 191 12.83 0.94 -11.13
C ARG A 191 12.14 0.77 -12.47
N PHE A 192 11.64 -0.44 -12.75
CA PHE A 192 10.85 -0.70 -13.95
C PHE A 192 9.58 0.17 -13.98
N LEU A 193 8.88 0.25 -12.85
CA LEU A 193 7.73 1.11 -12.64
C LEU A 193 8.09 2.60 -12.80
N ALA A 194 9.27 3.02 -12.34
CA ALA A 194 9.77 4.38 -12.62
C ALA A 194 9.90 4.63 -14.13
N GLY A 195 10.53 3.70 -14.86
CA GLY A 195 10.70 3.78 -16.31
C GLY A 195 9.37 3.81 -17.07
N PHE A 196 8.36 3.06 -16.60
CA PHE A 196 7.00 3.08 -17.15
C PHE A 196 6.28 4.42 -16.88
N LEU A 197 6.25 4.85 -15.61
CA LEU A 197 5.47 6.01 -15.18
C LEU A 197 6.06 7.34 -15.67
N LEU A 198 7.40 7.45 -15.63
CA LEU A 198 8.14 8.70 -15.83
C LEU A 198 9.03 8.68 -17.08
N GLY A 199 9.32 7.51 -17.64
CA GLY A 199 10.14 7.40 -18.85
C GLY A 199 9.35 7.65 -20.13
N LYS A 200 9.85 7.12 -21.25
CA LYS A 200 9.31 7.37 -22.61
C LYS A 200 7.83 6.98 -22.79
N GLN A 201 7.32 6.09 -21.94
CA GLN A 201 5.94 5.61 -21.99
C GLN A 201 4.95 6.58 -21.31
N LEU A 202 5.46 7.57 -20.57
CA LEU A 202 4.68 8.66 -19.96
C LEU A 202 3.44 8.14 -19.21
N GLY A 203 3.58 7.04 -18.47
CA GLY A 203 2.44 6.33 -17.87
C GLY A 203 1.53 7.22 -17.02
N PHE A 204 2.07 8.26 -16.38
CA PHE A 204 1.27 9.24 -15.64
C PHE A 204 0.27 10.04 -16.51
N GLN A 205 0.51 10.22 -17.81
CA GLN A 205 -0.46 10.85 -18.72
C GLN A 205 -1.75 10.05 -18.86
N SER A 206 -1.67 8.72 -18.68
CA SER A 206 -2.82 7.83 -18.72
C SER A 206 -3.52 7.66 -17.36
N LEU A 207 -2.96 8.24 -16.30
CA LEU A 207 -3.48 8.15 -14.94
C LEU A 207 -4.40 9.33 -14.60
N PRO A 208 -5.37 9.16 -13.68
CA PRO A 208 -6.23 10.24 -13.25
C PRO A 208 -5.44 11.44 -12.74
N VAL A 209 -5.80 12.65 -13.19
CA VAL A 209 -5.14 13.90 -12.75
C VAL A 209 -5.36 14.18 -11.26
N GLU A 210 -6.31 13.51 -10.63
CA GLU A 210 -6.52 13.54 -9.19
C GLU A 210 -5.35 12.90 -8.43
N LEU A 211 -4.69 11.89 -9.00
CA LEU A 211 -3.57 11.20 -8.35
C LEU A 211 -2.35 12.12 -8.27
N SER A 212 -1.92 12.47 -7.06
CA SER A 212 -0.76 13.33 -6.83
C SER A 212 0.55 12.56 -6.76
N ALA A 213 0.53 11.37 -6.16
CA ALA A 213 1.68 10.49 -6.11
C ALA A 213 1.26 9.02 -5.95
N LEU A 214 2.12 8.12 -6.41
CA LEU A 214 2.09 6.71 -6.08
C LEU A 214 3.23 6.42 -5.11
N VAL A 215 2.95 5.74 -4.00
CA VAL A 215 3.98 5.13 -3.16
C VAL A 215 3.92 3.63 -3.35
N TYR A 216 4.95 3.06 -3.97
CA TYR A 216 5.14 1.62 -4.04
C TYR A 216 5.87 1.15 -2.79
N VAL A 217 5.32 0.12 -2.12
CA VAL A 217 5.84 -0.39 -0.85
C VAL A 217 6.12 -1.87 -0.96
N GLU A 218 7.39 -2.23 -0.76
CA GLU A 218 7.77 -3.63 -0.54
C GLU A 218 7.89 -3.87 0.97
N ARG A 219 7.07 -4.79 1.48
CA ARG A 219 7.03 -5.16 2.90
C ARG A 219 7.47 -6.60 3.08
N LYS A 220 8.30 -6.85 4.09
CA LYS A 220 8.78 -8.19 4.43
C LYS A 220 8.53 -8.52 5.90
N VAL A 221 8.19 -9.79 6.16
CA VAL A 221 8.29 -10.41 7.48
C VAL A 221 9.62 -11.15 7.54
N PHE A 222 10.48 -10.79 8.49
CA PHE A 222 11.78 -11.43 8.66
C PHE A 222 11.64 -12.77 9.39
N PRO A 223 12.64 -13.67 9.31
CA PRO A 223 12.63 -14.95 10.03
C PRO A 223 12.49 -14.84 11.55
N ASN A 224 12.68 -13.65 12.13
CA ASN A 224 12.43 -13.37 13.54
C ASN A 224 11.03 -12.76 13.80
N GLY A 225 10.12 -12.84 12.84
CA GLY A 225 8.73 -12.36 12.90
C GLY A 225 8.54 -10.85 12.79
N HIS A 226 9.64 -10.08 12.68
CA HIS A 226 9.55 -8.62 12.60
C HIS A 226 9.12 -8.18 11.20
N ILE A 227 8.23 -7.18 11.14
CA ILE A 227 7.72 -6.62 9.89
C ILE A 227 8.48 -5.33 9.57
N ALA A 228 8.96 -5.18 8.34
CA ALA A 228 9.58 -3.94 7.88
C ALA A 228 9.23 -3.57 6.43
N ILE A 229 9.39 -2.28 6.13
CA ILE A 229 9.31 -1.72 4.78
C ILE A 229 10.73 -1.56 4.23
N SER A 230 10.97 -2.07 3.02
CA SER A 230 12.27 -1.97 2.36
C SER A 230 12.49 -0.58 1.79
N ARG A 231 13.29 0.28 2.45
CA ARG A 231 13.60 1.64 1.98
C ARG A 231 14.23 1.69 0.57
N ARG A 232 15.06 0.71 0.23
CA ARG A 232 15.80 0.61 -1.05
C ARG A 232 14.99 0.00 -2.20
N ARG A 233 13.80 -0.51 -1.89
CA ARG A 233 12.91 -1.17 -2.86
C ARG A 233 11.49 -0.64 -2.79
N SER A 234 11.27 0.41 -2.00
CA SER A 234 10.01 1.14 -1.90
C SER A 234 10.29 2.56 -2.37
N ALA A 235 9.36 3.15 -3.08
CA ALA A 235 9.60 4.41 -3.76
C ALA A 235 8.34 5.25 -3.87
N THR A 236 8.53 6.56 -3.90
CA THR A 236 7.49 7.55 -4.20
C THR A 236 7.69 8.07 -5.62
N TYR A 237 6.63 8.01 -6.42
CA TYR A 237 6.57 8.57 -7.77
C TYR A 237 5.61 9.75 -7.76
N TYR A 238 6.12 10.95 -8.00
CA TYR A 238 5.30 12.16 -8.04
C TYR A 238 4.70 12.33 -9.44
N ASN A 239 3.37 12.50 -9.51
CA ASN A 239 2.68 12.70 -10.79
C ASN A 239 2.86 14.14 -11.27
N PRO A 240 3.56 14.40 -12.39
CA PRO A 240 3.76 15.75 -12.90
C PRO A 240 2.49 16.38 -13.48
N PHE A 241 1.45 15.58 -13.76
CA PHE A 241 0.17 16.02 -14.32
C PHE A 241 -0.94 16.15 -13.26
N ALA A 242 -0.59 16.03 -11.98
CA ALA A 242 -1.56 16.12 -10.91
C ALA A 242 -2.21 17.51 -10.84
N LYS A 243 -3.54 17.53 -10.74
CA LYS A 243 -4.34 18.75 -10.51
C LYS A 243 -3.97 19.43 -9.20
N TYR A 244 -3.68 18.64 -8.17
CA TYR A 244 -3.18 19.11 -6.87
C TYR A 244 -1.87 18.36 -6.58
N PRO A 245 -0.70 18.93 -6.93
CA PRO A 245 0.57 18.22 -6.77
C PRO A 245 0.94 18.05 -5.29
N LEU A 246 1.51 16.90 -4.96
CA LEU A 246 2.13 16.67 -3.66
C LEU A 246 3.55 17.27 -3.66
N PRO A 247 3.97 18.01 -2.62
CA PRO A 247 5.33 18.53 -2.53
C PRO A 247 6.38 17.41 -2.63
N ILE A 248 7.37 17.59 -3.50
CA ILE A 248 8.54 16.70 -3.57
C ILE A 248 9.27 16.75 -2.23
N GLY A 249 9.77 15.61 -1.78
CA GLY A 249 10.37 15.49 -0.45
C GLY A 249 9.35 15.18 0.65
N THR A 250 8.07 14.95 0.34
CA THR A 250 7.09 14.57 1.38
C THR A 250 7.53 13.27 2.08
N PHE A 251 7.90 12.22 1.33
CA PHE A 251 8.32 10.93 1.89
C PHE A 251 9.85 10.75 1.86
N THR A 252 10.59 11.58 2.60
CA THR A 252 12.07 11.60 2.59
C THR A 252 12.73 10.27 2.96
N SER A 253 12.04 9.39 3.68
CA SER A 253 12.60 8.09 4.06
C SER A 253 12.61 7.05 2.94
N LEU A 254 11.90 7.28 1.83
CA LEU A 254 11.80 6.37 0.69
C LEU A 254 12.59 6.93 -0.51
N ASP A 255 12.91 6.08 -1.48
CA ASP A 255 13.42 6.56 -2.77
C ASP A 255 12.37 7.43 -3.45
N GLN A 256 12.81 8.46 -4.18
CA GLN A 256 11.92 9.44 -4.78
C GLN A 256 12.22 9.60 -6.26
N PHE A 257 11.16 9.53 -7.08
CA PHE A 257 11.23 9.70 -8.52
C PHE A 257 10.24 10.79 -8.96
N TRP A 258 10.72 11.73 -9.76
CA TRP A 258 9.92 12.80 -10.34
C TRP A 258 10.48 13.17 -11.72
N CYS A 259 9.61 13.71 -12.57
CA CYS A 259 10.03 14.40 -13.80
C CYS A 259 9.89 15.89 -13.59
N GLN A 260 10.92 16.65 -13.96
CA GLN A 260 10.77 18.09 -14.18
C GLN A 260 10.22 18.29 -15.59
N MET A 261 9.01 18.84 -15.71
CA MET A 261 8.57 19.38 -16.99
C MET A 261 9.38 20.64 -17.27
N VAL A 262 10.35 20.56 -18.17
CA VAL A 262 10.94 21.75 -18.76
C VAL A 262 9.88 22.30 -19.72
N LYS A 263 9.22 23.40 -19.35
CA LYS A 263 8.49 24.19 -20.34
C LYS A 263 9.55 24.79 -21.26
N THR A 264 9.85 24.14 -22.36
CA THR A 264 10.47 24.81 -23.49
C THR A 264 9.40 25.72 -24.07
N GLU A 265 9.41 26.99 -23.70
CA GLU A 265 8.89 28.01 -24.60
C GLU A 265 9.72 27.89 -25.88
N SER A 266 9.07 27.50 -26.98
CA SER A 266 9.74 27.38 -28.28
C SER A 266 10.12 28.79 -28.74
N VAL A 267 11.34 29.21 -28.41
CA VAL A 267 11.97 30.37 -29.02
C VAL A 267 13.03 29.85 -29.98
N SER A 268 12.59 29.30 -31.11
CA SER A 268 13.32 29.32 -32.39
C SER A 268 12.59 28.46 -33.43
N SER A 269 12.32 29.06 -34.58
CA SER A 269 11.76 28.45 -35.78
C SER A 269 12.88 28.13 -36.77
N ASP A 270 13.82 27.27 -36.38
CA ASP A 270 14.80 26.73 -37.33
C ASP A 270 14.93 25.22 -37.16
N ASP A 271 14.45 24.51 -38.18
CA ASP A 271 14.25 23.06 -38.23
C ASP A 271 15.53 22.26 -38.55
N TRP A 272 16.72 22.87 -38.54
CA TRP A 272 17.92 22.17 -38.96
C TRP A 272 19.17 22.57 -38.17
N VAL A 273 19.87 21.56 -37.65
CA VAL A 273 21.31 21.63 -37.43
C VAL A 273 21.94 20.70 -38.46
N TRP A 274 22.60 21.32 -39.43
CA TRP A 274 23.44 20.66 -40.43
C TRP A 274 24.75 20.19 -39.77
N LEU A 275 25.24 19.03 -40.20
CA LEU A 275 26.44 18.36 -39.68
C LEU A 275 27.73 19.15 -39.96
#